data_AF-A0A7G9LXM7-F1
#
_entry.id   AF-A0A7G9LXM7-F1
#
_cell.length_a   1.000
_cell.length_b   1.000
_cell.length_c   1.000
_cell.angle_alpha   90.00
_cell.angle_beta   90.00
_cell.angle_gamma   90.00
#
_symmetry.space_group_name_H-M   'P 1'
#
loop_
_entity.id
_entity.type
_entity.pdbx_description
1 polymer ?
#
loop_
_entity_poly.entity_id
_entity_poly.type
_entity_poly.pdbx_seq_one_letter_code
_entity_poly.pdbx_strand_id
1 'polypeptide(L)'
;MIEAQNLSKIFSDKKLFENVNLRFTEGNTYGIIGANGAGKSTFLKIIAGQIEPSSGQIVVEKNKRISVLSQDHSAYDDYNVTEVVIMGNTDLFQIKEEKDAIYMNPEATDKDYERAADLEEKYGMLGGWTAENDAQELLSNLSIPKEKWDAKMSELTANQKIKVLLAKALFGNPDILIMDEPTNHLDLRSIKWLENFLIDYPNVVIVVSHDSDFLDAICTHIVDIDYNEAKIYTGNYSFWKQSSELAREMMKQSNLKKEAQIEKLKEFIARFSANASKSRQATSRKKALEKISLDEIKPSNRKYPYVRWEMNRDHGKQILNVDGLTYVNDKGETLFENVSFSLNPGEKMVIVGDDDIAKTRLLECLLGIATPTAGTVEWGQTITPSYFPNENSKYFETDENILEWISKWPLENKEKENRENDDARMRGFLGRMLFSNDSVFKKVKVTSGGEKARLMFSRMMLLESNFIILDQPLDHLDAESIDSVIEGVKNFKGGAIFTTYNRAFINQCADVILELQSPTKSFLFRGTLEEYDDIMMDMNK
;
A
#
# COMPACT_ATOMS: atom_id res chain seq x y z
N MET A 1 -0.92 17.69 21.47
CA MET A 1 -0.11 16.46 21.67
C MET A 1 -1.00 15.22 21.89
N ILE A 2 -0.57 14.03 21.44
CA ILE A 2 -1.20 12.74 21.76
C ILE A 2 -0.16 11.72 22.23
N GLU A 3 -0.47 10.96 23.28
CA GLU A 3 0.46 10.01 23.91
C GLU A 3 -0.22 8.68 24.20
N ALA A 4 0.43 7.58 23.82
CA ALA A 4 0.07 6.23 24.23
C ALA A 4 0.90 5.86 25.46
N GLN A 5 0.24 5.50 26.57
CA GLN A 5 0.90 5.18 27.83
C GLN A 5 0.60 3.73 28.24
N ASN A 6 1.65 2.91 28.31
CA ASN A 6 1.59 1.48 28.64
C ASN A 6 0.51 0.71 27.85
N LEU A 7 0.31 1.09 26.59
CA LEU A 7 -0.78 0.60 25.77
C LEU A 7 -0.54 -0.85 25.38
N SER A 8 -1.54 -1.71 25.60
CA SER A 8 -1.48 -3.10 25.17
C SER A 8 -2.80 -3.53 24.52
N LYS A 9 -2.71 -4.37 23.48
CA LYS A 9 -3.87 -5.02 22.87
C LYS A 9 -3.62 -6.52 22.72
N ILE A 10 -4.45 -7.29 23.41
CA ILE A 10 -4.37 -8.75 23.47
C ILE A 10 -5.72 -9.31 23.02
N PHE A 11 -5.72 -10.14 21.99
CA PHE A 11 -6.84 -11.00 21.61
C PHE A 11 -6.65 -12.39 22.23
N SER A 12 -7.73 -13.17 22.31
CA SER A 12 -7.82 -14.44 23.07
C SER A 12 -6.68 -15.43 22.85
N ASP A 13 -6.05 -15.40 21.67
CA ASP A 13 -4.97 -16.28 21.22
C ASP A 13 -3.72 -15.54 20.72
N LYS A 14 -3.75 -14.21 20.60
CA LYS A 14 -2.65 -13.43 20.01
C LYS A 14 -2.48 -12.07 20.69
N LYS A 15 -1.26 -11.83 21.20
CA LYS A 15 -0.81 -10.49 21.59
C LYS A 15 -0.43 -9.72 20.32
N LEU A 16 -0.96 -8.50 20.13
CA LEU A 16 -0.57 -7.63 19.02
C LEU A 16 0.60 -6.73 19.42
N PHE A 17 0.46 -6.06 20.56
CA PHE A 17 1.50 -5.23 21.16
C PHE A 17 1.27 -5.08 22.67
N GLU A 18 2.36 -4.88 23.42
CA GLU A 18 2.39 -4.89 24.88
C GLU A 18 3.29 -3.77 25.40
N ASN A 19 2.81 -3.02 26.40
CA ASN A 19 3.52 -1.93 27.07
C ASN A 19 4.07 -0.85 26.12
N VAL A 20 3.31 -0.50 25.08
CA VAL A 20 3.68 0.51 24.11
C VAL A 20 3.60 1.90 24.74
N ASN A 21 4.72 2.63 24.65
CA ASN A 21 4.84 4.01 25.11
C ASN A 21 5.31 4.88 23.94
N LEU A 22 4.43 5.70 23.40
CA LEU A 22 4.68 6.52 22.20
C LEU A 22 4.16 7.92 22.43
N ARG A 23 4.90 8.92 21.96
CA ARG A 23 4.52 10.33 22.02
C ARG A 23 4.53 10.92 20.62
N PHE A 24 3.43 11.54 20.24
CA PHE A 24 3.25 12.22 18.97
C PHE A 24 3.12 13.73 19.21
N THR A 25 4.01 14.48 18.56
CA THR A 25 4.18 15.93 18.74
C THR A 25 3.79 16.69 17.49
N GLU A 26 3.28 17.91 17.67
CA GLU A 26 2.87 18.80 16.57
C GLU A 26 4.01 19.08 15.58
N GLY A 27 3.67 19.36 14.33
CA GLY A 27 4.62 19.53 13.22
C GLY A 27 5.33 18.26 12.77
N ASN A 28 4.89 17.08 13.20
CA ASN A 28 5.50 15.81 12.80
C ASN A 28 4.47 14.87 12.17
N THR A 29 4.90 14.23 11.09
CA THR A 29 4.19 13.16 10.40
C THR A 29 4.83 11.82 10.74
N TYR A 30 4.01 10.89 11.22
CA TYR A 30 4.39 9.57 11.70
C TYR A 30 3.83 8.47 10.80
N GLY A 31 4.73 7.76 10.11
CA GLY A 31 4.38 6.58 9.31
C GLY A 31 4.41 5.32 10.17
N ILE A 32 3.29 4.62 10.31
CA ILE A 32 3.21 3.35 11.03
C ILE A 32 3.44 2.20 10.07
N ILE A 33 4.49 1.43 10.36
CA ILE A 33 4.86 0.25 9.59
C ILE A 33 4.92 -0.98 10.51
N GLY A 34 4.96 -2.16 9.89
CA GLY A 34 5.01 -3.42 10.62
C GLY A 34 4.48 -4.56 9.78
N ALA A 35 4.84 -5.78 10.18
CA ALA A 35 4.45 -7.00 9.49
C ALA A 35 2.92 -7.14 9.38
N ASN A 36 2.48 -7.97 8.44
CA ASN A 36 1.07 -8.29 8.31
C ASN A 36 0.51 -8.94 9.58
N GLY A 37 -0.60 -8.39 10.07
CA GLY A 37 -1.20 -8.81 11.34
C GLY A 37 -0.44 -8.40 12.60
N ALA A 38 0.49 -7.43 12.52
CA ALA A 38 1.13 -6.80 13.69
C ALA A 38 0.17 -5.86 14.46
N GLY A 39 -0.96 -5.48 13.85
CA GLY A 39 -1.99 -4.67 14.50
C GLY A 39 -2.00 -3.18 14.14
N LYS A 40 -1.39 -2.78 13.01
CA LYS A 40 -1.35 -1.37 12.53
C LYS A 40 -2.72 -0.67 12.54
N SER A 41 -3.70 -1.20 11.81
CA SER A 41 -5.06 -0.64 11.79
C SER A 41 -5.75 -0.73 13.15
N THR A 42 -5.45 -1.76 13.95
CA THR A 42 -5.99 -1.86 15.32
C THR A 42 -5.42 -0.76 16.22
N PHE A 43 -4.14 -0.45 16.08
CA PHE A 43 -3.47 0.63 16.79
C PHE A 43 -4.05 1.98 16.40
N LEU A 44 -4.27 2.24 15.10
CA LEU A 44 -4.96 3.46 14.65
C LEU A 44 -6.38 3.58 15.23
N LYS A 45 -7.17 2.50 15.21
CA LYS A 45 -8.52 2.48 15.78
C LYS A 45 -8.53 2.74 17.29
N ILE A 46 -7.50 2.31 18.01
CA ILE A 46 -7.36 2.60 19.44
C ILE A 46 -7.00 4.08 19.66
N ILE A 47 -6.08 4.64 18.86
CA ILE A 47 -5.75 6.08 18.92
C ILE A 47 -6.98 6.93 18.60
N ALA A 48 -7.78 6.51 17.61
CA ALA A 48 -9.03 7.17 17.23
C ALA A 48 -10.17 7.01 18.25
N GLY A 49 -9.98 6.24 19.34
CA GLY A 49 -11.01 5.97 20.33
C GLY A 49 -12.13 5.04 19.86
N GLN A 50 -11.97 4.36 18.74
CA GLN A 50 -12.97 3.43 18.16
C GLN A 50 -12.91 2.04 18.78
N ILE A 51 -11.75 1.65 19.34
CA ILE A 51 -11.53 0.37 20.00
C ILE A 51 -10.87 0.61 21.36
N GLU A 52 -11.36 -0.04 22.41
CA GLU A 52 -10.71 0.02 23.71
C GLU A 52 -9.42 -0.82 23.76
N PRO A 53 -8.35 -0.33 24.40
CA PRO A 53 -7.17 -1.14 24.66
C PRO A 53 -7.44 -2.21 25.73
N SER A 54 -6.62 -3.26 25.76
CA SER A 54 -6.69 -4.27 26.82
C SER A 54 -6.09 -3.75 28.14
N SER A 55 -5.08 -2.88 28.06
CA SER A 55 -4.51 -2.15 29.19
C SER A 55 -3.81 -0.88 28.70
N GLY A 56 -3.54 0.04 29.63
CA GLY A 56 -3.01 1.37 29.31
C GLY A 56 -4.09 2.34 28.82
N GLN A 57 -3.67 3.48 28.30
CA GLN A 57 -4.58 4.53 27.84
C GLN A 57 -3.96 5.37 26.71
N ILE A 58 -4.83 6.01 25.93
CA ILE A 58 -4.47 7.10 25.02
C ILE A 58 -4.81 8.41 25.71
N VAL A 59 -3.83 9.30 25.83
CA VAL A 59 -3.99 10.63 26.40
C VAL A 59 -3.92 11.63 25.26
N VAL A 60 -5.02 12.35 25.07
CA VAL A 60 -5.13 13.44 24.10
C VAL A 60 -5.19 14.75 24.88
N GLU A 61 -4.44 15.75 24.44
CA GLU A 61 -4.49 17.08 25.04
C GLU A 61 -5.90 17.71 24.88
N LYS A 62 -6.30 18.52 25.87
CA LYS A 62 -7.65 19.11 25.91
C LYS A 62 -7.89 19.99 24.67
N ASN A 63 -9.13 19.95 24.16
CA ASN A 63 -9.60 20.73 23.01
C ASN A 63 -8.89 20.44 21.68
N LYS A 64 -8.19 19.30 21.56
CA LYS A 64 -7.60 18.87 20.29
C LYS A 64 -8.61 18.05 19.49
N ARG A 65 -8.78 18.39 18.22
CA ARG A 65 -9.69 17.70 17.30
C ARG A 65 -8.97 16.58 16.56
N ILE A 66 -9.48 15.36 16.71
CA ILE A 66 -9.03 14.20 15.94
C ILE A 66 -9.92 14.02 14.72
N SER A 67 -9.31 13.90 13.54
CA SER A 67 -9.99 13.51 12.31
C SER A 67 -9.44 12.18 11.81
N VAL A 68 -10.34 11.32 11.34
CA VAL A 68 -10.02 9.97 10.89
C VAL A 68 -10.58 9.77 9.49
N LEU A 69 -9.76 9.31 8.56
CA LEU A 69 -10.23 8.87 7.24
C LEU A 69 -11.05 7.59 7.39
N SER A 70 -12.35 7.68 7.12
CA SER A 70 -13.27 6.54 7.16
C SER A 70 -13.06 5.62 5.96
N GLN A 71 -13.09 4.30 6.20
CA GLN A 71 -13.12 3.28 5.14
C GLN A 71 -14.55 2.94 4.67
N ASP A 72 -15.59 3.46 5.35
CA ASP A 72 -16.97 3.25 4.94
C ASP A 72 -17.37 4.28 3.88
N HIS A 73 -17.40 3.83 2.62
CA HIS A 73 -17.70 4.66 1.46
C HIS A 73 -19.21 4.92 1.28
N SER A 74 -20.08 4.18 1.97
CA SER A 74 -21.54 4.29 1.82
C SER A 74 -22.23 5.04 2.95
N ALA A 75 -21.52 5.36 4.02
CA ALA A 75 -22.07 6.04 5.19
C ALA A 75 -22.78 7.38 4.89
N TYR A 76 -22.46 8.02 3.76
CA TYR A 76 -22.97 9.35 3.40
C TYR A 76 -23.74 9.40 2.07
N ASP A 77 -24.20 8.26 1.55
CA ASP A 77 -24.80 8.14 0.21
C ASP A 77 -25.99 9.07 -0.07
N ASP A 78 -26.70 9.50 0.97
CA ASP A 78 -27.87 10.38 0.91
C ASP A 78 -27.54 11.89 0.94
N TYR A 79 -26.30 12.27 1.28
CA TYR A 79 -25.89 13.66 1.44
C TYR A 79 -25.21 14.21 0.18
N ASN A 80 -25.24 15.54 0.05
CA ASN A 80 -24.55 16.24 -1.03
C ASN A 80 -23.04 16.28 -0.77
N VAL A 81 -22.25 16.24 -1.85
CA VAL A 81 -20.78 16.14 -1.79
C VAL A 81 -20.14 17.25 -0.95
N THR A 82 -20.47 18.52 -1.22
CA THR A 82 -19.92 19.66 -0.47
C THR A 82 -20.29 19.61 1.02
N GLU A 83 -21.51 19.18 1.33
CA GLU A 83 -21.99 19.06 2.71
C GLU A 83 -21.23 17.99 3.48
N VAL A 84 -20.94 16.85 2.85
CA VAL A 84 -20.14 15.77 3.44
C VAL A 84 -18.75 16.23 3.82
N VAL A 85 -18.12 17.12 3.02
CA VAL A 85 -16.82 17.71 3.37
C VAL A 85 -16.94 18.58 4.62
N ILE A 86 -17.97 19.43 4.70
CA ILE A 86 -18.21 20.30 5.85
C ILE A 86 -18.47 19.49 7.14
N MET A 87 -19.14 18.33 7.04
CA MET A 87 -19.30 17.36 8.14
C MET A 87 -17.98 16.81 8.69
N GLY A 88 -16.84 17.11 8.05
CA GLY A 88 -15.49 16.89 8.59
C GLY A 88 -15.27 17.62 9.91
N ASN A 89 -15.85 18.81 10.04
CA ASN A 89 -15.85 19.58 11.28
C ASN A 89 -17.21 19.42 11.98
N THR A 90 -17.31 18.42 12.86
CA THR A 90 -18.56 18.07 13.55
C THR A 90 -19.13 19.23 14.35
N ASP A 91 -18.29 20.01 15.02
CA ASP A 91 -18.73 21.15 15.84
C ASP A 91 -19.35 22.23 14.96
N LEU A 92 -18.69 22.55 13.84
CA LEU A 92 -19.21 23.53 12.86
C LEU A 92 -20.51 23.06 12.23
N PHE A 93 -20.60 21.78 11.85
CA PHE A 93 -21.78 21.20 11.24
C PHE A 93 -22.98 21.18 12.20
N GLN A 94 -22.77 20.75 13.46
CA GLN A 94 -23.81 20.76 14.49
C GLN A 94 -24.31 22.18 14.80
N ILE A 95 -23.39 23.15 14.88
CA ILE A 95 -23.76 24.56 15.06
C ILE A 95 -24.61 25.06 13.90
N LYS A 96 -24.27 24.68 12.65
CA LYS A 96 -25.05 25.02 11.46
C LYS A 96 -26.46 24.43 11.55
N GLU A 97 -26.58 23.13 11.82
CA GLU A 97 -27.88 22.45 11.91
C GLU A 97 -28.75 23.02 13.04
N GLU A 98 -28.18 23.26 14.23
CA GLU A 98 -28.92 23.84 15.36
C GLU A 98 -29.42 25.25 15.02
N LYS A 99 -28.56 26.07 14.40
CA LYS A 99 -28.91 27.43 13.96
C LYS A 99 -30.02 27.42 12.89
N ASP A 100 -29.86 26.61 11.86
CA ASP A 100 -30.83 26.53 10.76
C ASP A 100 -32.19 25.99 11.26
N ALA A 101 -32.18 25.03 12.19
CA ALA A 101 -33.40 24.51 12.83
C ALA A 101 -34.14 25.59 13.64
N ILE A 102 -33.44 26.45 14.38
CA ILE A 102 -34.05 27.57 15.11
C ILE A 102 -34.70 28.55 14.14
N TYR A 103 -34.01 28.93 13.06
CA TYR A 103 -34.54 29.88 12.08
C TYR A 103 -35.71 29.32 11.26
N MET A 104 -35.75 28.00 11.03
CA MET A 104 -36.84 27.34 10.33
C MET A 104 -38.05 27.05 11.22
N ASN A 105 -37.92 27.11 12.55
CA ASN A 105 -39.01 26.82 13.48
C ASN A 105 -39.97 28.03 13.61
N PRO A 106 -41.24 27.93 13.16
CA PRO A 106 -42.21 29.02 13.27
C PRO A 106 -42.64 29.33 14.71
N GLU A 107 -42.36 28.42 15.65
CA GLU A 107 -42.69 28.55 17.09
C GLU A 107 -41.47 28.96 17.94
N ALA A 108 -40.36 29.37 17.33
CA ALA A 108 -39.16 29.80 18.04
C ALA A 108 -39.44 30.98 18.99
N THR A 109 -38.92 30.90 20.22
CA THR A 109 -39.07 31.92 21.26
C THR A 109 -37.92 32.91 21.25
N ASP A 110 -38.05 34.06 21.93
CA ASP A 110 -36.97 35.04 22.08
C ASP A 110 -35.67 34.40 22.64
N LYS A 111 -35.79 33.39 23.51
CA LYS A 111 -34.64 32.65 24.05
C LYS A 111 -33.95 31.77 23.00
N ASP A 112 -34.71 31.22 22.05
CA ASP A 112 -34.14 30.43 20.96
C ASP A 112 -33.35 31.35 20.01
N TYR A 113 -33.83 32.58 19.79
CA TYR A 113 -33.08 33.59 19.04
C TYR A 113 -31.83 34.09 19.77
N GLU A 114 -31.86 34.25 21.10
CA GLU A 114 -30.65 34.52 21.90
C GLU A 114 -29.62 33.40 21.72
N ARG A 115 -30.07 32.14 21.76
CA ARG A 115 -29.21 30.97 21.50
C ARG A 115 -28.67 30.96 20.06
N ALA A 116 -29.48 31.31 19.07
CA ALA A 116 -29.05 31.41 17.67
C ALA A 116 -27.96 32.48 17.48
N ALA A 117 -28.05 33.61 18.20
CA ALA A 117 -27.01 34.65 18.16
C ALA A 117 -25.66 34.15 18.74
N ASP A 118 -25.69 33.43 19.86
CA ASP A 118 -24.49 32.79 20.43
C ASP A 118 -23.88 31.75 19.45
N LEU A 119 -24.73 31.01 18.75
CA LEU A 119 -24.32 30.04 17.74
C LEU A 119 -23.74 30.72 16.49
N GLU A 120 -24.29 31.86 16.05
CA GLU A 120 -23.74 32.64 14.94
C GLU A 120 -22.34 33.16 15.22
N GLU A 121 -22.09 33.65 16.43
CA GLU A 121 -20.74 34.08 16.82
C GLU A 121 -19.76 32.90 16.73
N LYS A 122 -20.10 31.75 17.30
CA LYS A 122 -19.28 30.54 17.23
C LYS A 122 -19.10 30.02 15.80
N TYR A 123 -20.15 30.06 14.99
CA TYR A 123 -20.12 29.69 13.58
C TYR A 123 -19.12 30.56 12.81
N GLY A 124 -19.15 31.87 13.06
CA GLY A 124 -18.18 32.81 12.50
C GLY A 124 -16.74 32.54 12.96
N MET A 125 -16.53 32.28 14.25
CA MET A 125 -15.20 31.96 14.80
C MET A 125 -14.59 30.68 14.22
N LEU A 126 -15.43 29.71 13.86
CA LEU A 126 -15.01 28.44 13.25
C LEU A 126 -14.87 28.51 11.72
N GLY A 127 -14.99 29.70 11.11
CA GLY A 127 -14.87 29.87 9.67
C GLY A 127 -16.11 29.44 8.88
N GLY A 128 -17.28 29.37 9.51
CA GLY A 128 -18.51 28.90 8.87
C GLY A 128 -18.92 29.68 7.62
N TRP A 129 -18.57 30.96 7.52
CA TRP A 129 -18.89 31.81 6.36
C TRP A 129 -18.07 31.47 5.12
N THR A 130 -16.88 30.89 5.28
CA THR A 130 -16.02 30.44 4.16
C THR A 130 -16.09 28.94 3.95
N ALA A 131 -16.71 28.20 4.88
CA ALA A 131 -16.73 26.73 4.90
C ALA A 131 -17.12 26.08 3.58
N GLU A 132 -18.10 26.63 2.85
CA GLU A 132 -18.51 26.10 1.55
C GLU A 132 -17.43 26.29 0.48
N ASN A 133 -16.82 27.48 0.42
CA ASN A 133 -15.71 27.74 -0.51
C ASN A 133 -14.49 26.89 -0.17
N ASP A 134 -14.15 26.78 1.11
CA ASP A 134 -13.00 25.99 1.59
C ASP A 134 -13.21 24.49 1.28
N ALA A 135 -14.44 23.99 1.41
CA ALA A 135 -14.81 22.62 1.04
C ALA A 135 -14.69 22.41 -0.48
N GLN A 136 -15.20 23.34 -1.28
CA GLN A 136 -15.12 23.29 -2.74
C GLN A 136 -13.68 23.38 -3.26
N GLU A 137 -12.81 24.15 -2.60
CA GLU A 137 -11.38 24.22 -2.92
C GLU A 137 -10.70 22.86 -2.72
N LEU A 138 -10.96 22.17 -1.60
CA LEU A 138 -10.45 20.82 -1.36
C LEU A 138 -10.95 19.82 -2.42
N LEU A 139 -12.23 19.89 -2.80
CA LEU A 139 -12.81 19.05 -3.84
C LEU A 139 -12.17 19.31 -5.22
N SER A 140 -11.97 20.57 -5.57
CA SER A 140 -11.30 20.98 -6.80
C SER A 140 -9.87 20.44 -6.86
N ASN A 141 -9.12 20.58 -5.77
CA ASN A 141 -7.74 20.12 -5.68
C ASN A 141 -7.60 18.59 -5.79
N LEU A 142 -8.60 17.85 -5.30
CA LEU A 142 -8.69 16.39 -5.47
C LEU A 142 -9.27 15.96 -6.83
N SER A 143 -9.43 16.90 -7.77
CA SER A 143 -9.95 16.66 -9.11
C SER A 143 -11.38 16.11 -9.13
N ILE A 144 -12.24 16.57 -8.21
CA ILE A 144 -13.68 16.34 -8.30
C ILE A 144 -14.31 17.39 -9.21
N PRO A 145 -14.97 16.99 -10.32
CA PRO A 145 -15.60 17.93 -11.25
C PRO A 145 -16.64 18.82 -10.57
N LYS A 146 -16.72 20.08 -10.97
CA LYS A 146 -17.59 21.08 -10.37
C LYS A 146 -19.07 20.71 -10.44
N GLU A 147 -19.47 20.00 -11.49
CA GLU A 147 -20.84 19.52 -11.70
C GLU A 147 -21.27 18.51 -10.62
N LYS A 148 -20.30 17.92 -9.91
CA LYS A 148 -20.55 16.91 -8.87
C LYS A 148 -20.54 17.47 -7.45
N TRP A 149 -20.22 18.74 -7.24
CA TRP A 149 -20.13 19.33 -5.89
C TRP A 149 -21.48 19.39 -5.17
N ASP A 150 -22.58 19.50 -5.92
CA ASP A 150 -23.96 19.50 -5.43
C ASP A 150 -24.68 18.17 -5.67
N ALA A 151 -24.01 17.20 -6.30
CA ALA A 151 -24.57 15.87 -6.51
C ALA A 151 -24.60 15.08 -5.20
N LYS A 152 -25.43 14.03 -5.15
CA LYS A 152 -25.42 13.09 -4.04
C LYS A 152 -24.18 12.21 -4.07
N MET A 153 -23.68 11.85 -2.89
CA MET A 153 -22.59 10.88 -2.77
C MET A 153 -22.88 9.57 -3.51
N SER A 154 -24.12 9.08 -3.50
CA SER A 154 -24.52 7.86 -4.21
C SER A 154 -24.31 7.90 -5.74
N GLU A 155 -24.21 9.08 -6.34
CA GLU A 155 -23.97 9.28 -7.78
C GLU A 155 -22.47 9.27 -8.14
N LEU A 156 -21.59 9.25 -7.14
CA LEU A 156 -20.14 9.22 -7.32
C LEU A 156 -19.63 7.80 -7.58
N THR A 157 -18.55 7.71 -8.35
CA THR A 157 -17.77 6.48 -8.46
C THR A 157 -17.05 6.19 -7.14
N ALA A 158 -16.62 4.94 -6.91
CA ALA A 158 -15.91 4.57 -5.69
C ALA A 158 -14.68 5.46 -5.41
N ASN A 159 -13.85 5.72 -6.43
CA ASN A 159 -12.67 6.59 -6.31
C ASN A 159 -13.06 8.03 -5.95
N GLN A 160 -14.16 8.55 -6.52
CA GLN A 160 -14.66 9.88 -6.19
C GLN A 160 -15.17 9.95 -4.75
N LYS A 161 -15.88 8.92 -4.26
CA LYS A 161 -16.32 8.85 -2.85
C LYS A 161 -15.13 8.91 -1.90
N ILE A 162 -14.05 8.18 -2.19
CA ILE A 162 -12.82 8.17 -1.37
C ILE A 162 -12.20 9.57 -1.32
N LYS A 163 -12.09 10.26 -2.46
CA LYS A 163 -11.60 11.64 -2.52
C LYS A 163 -12.46 12.60 -1.69
N VAL A 164 -13.79 12.46 -1.71
CA VAL A 164 -14.67 13.28 -0.87
C VAL A 164 -14.46 12.97 0.62
N LEU A 165 -14.28 11.70 0.99
CA LEU A 165 -13.98 11.31 2.37
C LEU A 165 -12.61 11.81 2.83
N LEU A 166 -11.63 11.88 1.92
CA LEU A 166 -10.33 12.48 2.17
C LEU A 166 -10.48 14.00 2.40
N ALA A 167 -11.21 14.71 1.53
CA ALA A 167 -11.52 16.12 1.74
C ALA A 167 -12.22 16.35 3.10
N LYS A 168 -13.21 15.52 3.44
CA LYS A 168 -13.87 15.53 4.75
C LYS A 168 -12.88 15.36 5.90
N ALA A 169 -11.93 14.43 5.79
CA ALA A 169 -10.95 14.20 6.85
C ALA A 169 -10.00 15.40 7.03
N LEU A 170 -9.66 16.10 5.94
CA LEU A 170 -8.75 17.25 5.94
C LEU A 170 -9.45 18.57 6.33
N PHE A 171 -10.78 18.64 6.16
CA PHE A 171 -11.55 19.87 6.31
C PHE A 171 -11.39 20.53 7.69
N GLY A 172 -11.12 21.83 7.70
CA GLY A 172 -10.98 22.64 8.90
C GLY A 172 -9.69 22.39 9.71
N ASN A 173 -8.64 21.83 9.09
CA ASN A 173 -7.29 21.67 9.66
C ASN A 173 -7.26 20.98 11.04
N PRO A 174 -7.64 19.69 11.14
CA PRO A 174 -7.65 18.98 12.42
C PRO A 174 -6.28 18.96 13.11
N ASP A 175 -6.27 19.02 14.45
CA ASP A 175 -5.04 18.96 15.24
C ASP A 175 -4.31 17.62 15.13
N ILE A 176 -5.05 16.54 14.91
CA ILE A 176 -4.55 15.18 14.75
C ILE A 176 -5.28 14.54 13.58
N LEU A 177 -4.54 14.20 12.54
CA LEU A 177 -5.06 13.51 11.36
C LEU A 177 -4.62 12.05 11.37
N ILE A 178 -5.57 11.14 11.27
CA ILE A 178 -5.34 9.69 11.24
C ILE A 178 -5.81 9.12 9.91
N MET A 179 -4.93 8.41 9.22
CA MET A 179 -5.21 7.82 7.90
C MET A 179 -4.74 6.38 7.84
N ASP A 180 -5.62 5.48 7.39
CA ASP A 180 -5.31 4.06 7.16
C ASP A 180 -5.38 3.76 5.66
N GLU A 181 -4.23 3.59 5.02
CA GLU A 181 -4.03 3.40 3.58
C GLU A 181 -4.68 4.50 2.70
N PRO A 182 -4.33 5.80 2.91
CA PRO A 182 -4.98 6.90 2.20
C PRO A 182 -4.67 6.95 0.70
N THR A 183 -3.59 6.32 0.24
CA THR A 183 -3.19 6.28 -1.17
C THR A 183 -3.96 5.25 -1.97
N ASN A 184 -4.64 4.31 -1.31
CA ASN A 184 -5.35 3.26 -1.98
C ASN A 184 -6.53 3.83 -2.80
N HIS A 185 -6.65 3.41 -4.06
CA HIS A 185 -7.67 3.89 -5.01
C HIS A 185 -7.59 5.40 -5.37
N LEU A 186 -6.48 6.07 -5.06
CA LEU A 186 -6.18 7.40 -5.58
C LEU A 186 -5.33 7.32 -6.85
N ASP A 187 -5.61 8.21 -7.81
CA ASP A 187 -4.74 8.42 -8.97
C ASP A 187 -3.45 9.16 -8.58
N LEU A 188 -2.44 9.07 -9.46
CA LEU A 188 -1.13 9.67 -9.23
C LEU A 188 -1.18 11.18 -8.93
N ARG A 189 -2.08 11.93 -9.59
CA ARG A 189 -2.23 13.38 -9.37
C ARG A 189 -2.77 13.66 -7.96
N SER A 190 -3.76 12.90 -7.54
CA SER A 190 -4.38 13.02 -6.21
C SER A 190 -3.41 12.60 -5.10
N ILE A 191 -2.62 11.53 -5.32
CA ILE A 191 -1.53 11.14 -4.40
C ILE A 191 -0.52 12.28 -4.29
N LYS A 192 -0.10 12.86 -5.42
CA LYS A 192 0.89 13.95 -5.40
C LYS A 192 0.38 15.21 -4.71
N TRP A 193 -0.89 15.55 -4.91
CA TRP A 193 -1.52 16.63 -4.15
C TRP A 193 -1.52 16.34 -2.65
N LEU A 194 -1.90 15.12 -2.25
CA LEU A 194 -1.93 14.72 -0.84
C LEU A 194 -0.53 14.76 -0.22
N GLU A 195 0.50 14.28 -0.92
CA GLU A 195 1.90 14.42 -0.49
C GLU A 195 2.23 15.88 -0.18
N ASN A 196 2.00 16.78 -1.15
CA ASN A 196 2.33 18.20 -1.02
C ASN A 196 1.53 18.87 0.12
N PHE A 197 0.26 18.50 0.29
CA PHE A 197 -0.57 19.01 1.38
C PHE A 197 -0.05 18.55 2.76
N LEU A 198 0.40 17.29 2.88
CA LEU A 198 0.86 16.72 4.14
C LEU A 198 2.28 17.12 4.52
N ILE A 199 3.14 17.47 3.56
CA ILE A 199 4.52 17.94 3.82
C ILE A 199 4.53 19.20 4.68
N ASP A 200 3.66 20.16 4.36
CA ASP A 200 3.57 21.45 5.07
C ASP A 200 2.50 21.44 6.17
N TYR A 201 1.97 20.27 6.53
CA TYR A 201 0.91 20.16 7.52
C TYR A 201 1.43 20.48 8.93
N PRO A 202 0.92 21.54 9.60
CA PRO A 202 1.50 22.03 10.86
C PRO A 202 1.18 21.13 12.07
N ASN A 203 0.18 20.26 11.93
CA ASN A 203 -0.40 19.47 13.00
C ASN A 203 0.11 18.03 12.98
N VAL A 204 -0.37 17.19 13.89
CA VAL A 204 0.08 15.79 13.97
C VAL A 204 -0.58 14.97 12.87
N VAL A 205 0.22 14.24 12.09
CA VAL A 205 -0.29 13.25 11.12
C VAL A 205 0.19 11.86 11.52
N ILE A 206 -0.74 10.91 11.60
CA ILE A 206 -0.45 9.50 11.87
C ILE A 206 -1.04 8.70 10.71
N VAL A 207 -0.17 8.05 9.94
CA VAL A 207 -0.57 7.38 8.70
C VAL A 207 -0.06 5.94 8.66
N VAL A 208 -0.90 5.01 8.25
CA VAL A 208 -0.51 3.68 7.81
C VAL A 208 -0.54 3.70 6.28
N SER A 209 0.54 3.28 5.65
CA SER A 209 0.57 3.06 4.21
C SER A 209 1.51 1.91 3.87
N HIS A 210 1.16 1.15 2.85
CA HIS A 210 2.04 0.19 2.19
C HIS A 210 2.90 0.84 1.09
N ASP A 211 2.63 2.10 0.72
CA ASP A 211 3.40 2.84 -0.26
C ASP A 211 4.66 3.47 0.38
N SER A 212 5.82 2.89 0.09
CA SER A 212 7.10 3.36 0.60
C SER A 212 7.44 4.78 0.16
N ASP A 213 7.07 5.18 -1.07
CA ASP A 213 7.42 6.50 -1.61
C ASP A 213 6.57 7.58 -0.96
N PHE A 214 5.29 7.29 -0.78
CA PHE A 214 4.40 8.17 -0.04
C PHE A 214 4.91 8.40 1.38
N LEU A 215 5.27 7.32 2.10
CA LEU A 215 5.90 7.43 3.43
C LEU A 215 7.24 8.18 3.38
N ASP A 216 8.04 7.98 2.33
CA ASP A 216 9.34 8.65 2.20
C ASP A 216 9.18 10.16 2.02
N ALA A 217 8.15 10.58 1.27
CA ALA A 217 7.86 11.97 0.94
C ALA A 217 7.30 12.75 2.15
N ILE A 218 6.41 12.15 2.95
CA ILE A 218 5.69 12.89 4.01
C ILE A 218 6.20 12.62 5.42
N CYS A 219 6.82 11.48 5.69
CA CYS A 219 7.11 11.08 7.07
C CYS A 219 8.39 11.72 7.60
N THR A 220 8.27 12.32 8.78
CA THR A 220 9.39 12.79 9.60
C THR A 220 9.89 11.70 10.55
N HIS A 221 9.00 10.76 10.89
CA HIS A 221 9.23 9.68 11.84
C HIS A 221 8.53 8.41 11.37
N ILE A 222 9.13 7.26 11.69
CA ILE A 222 8.58 5.93 11.43
C ILE A 222 8.33 5.21 12.75
N VAL A 223 7.09 4.74 12.93
CA VAL A 223 6.71 3.86 14.04
C VAL A 223 6.72 2.42 13.55
N ASP A 224 7.73 1.65 13.94
CA ASP A 224 7.83 0.24 13.61
C ASP A 224 7.16 -0.60 14.71
N ILE A 225 6.07 -1.28 14.34
CA ILE A 225 5.37 -2.24 15.19
C ILE A 225 5.84 -3.65 14.79
N ASP A 226 6.73 -4.23 15.60
CA ASP A 226 7.19 -5.61 15.45
C ASP A 226 7.47 -6.25 16.82
N TYR A 227 7.34 -7.57 16.90
CA TYR A 227 7.55 -8.39 18.11
C TYR A 227 6.75 -7.95 19.34
N ASN A 228 5.52 -7.49 19.14
CA ASN A 228 4.67 -6.93 20.19
C ASN A 228 5.24 -5.66 20.85
N GLU A 229 6.26 -5.04 20.26
CA GLU A 229 6.81 -3.74 20.66
C GLU A 229 6.49 -2.72 19.56
N ALA A 230 6.44 -1.44 19.92
CA ALA A 230 6.37 -0.35 18.96
C ALA A 230 7.49 0.65 19.26
N LYS A 231 8.26 1.04 18.24
CA LYS A 231 9.42 1.94 18.38
C LYS A 231 9.35 3.06 17.36
N ILE A 232 9.66 4.28 17.81
CA ILE A 232 9.78 5.45 16.92
C ILE A 232 11.23 5.58 16.47
N TYR A 233 11.41 5.76 15.18
CA TYR A 233 12.66 6.12 14.53
C TYR A 233 12.48 7.48 13.88
N THR A 234 13.49 8.35 14.01
CA THR A 234 13.52 9.63 13.29
C THR A 234 14.01 9.42 11.88
N GLY A 235 13.41 10.13 10.93
CA GLY A 235 13.66 9.99 9.50
C GLY A 235 12.50 9.34 8.77
N ASN A 236 12.63 9.33 7.44
CA ASN A 236 11.65 8.77 6.53
C ASN A 236 11.80 7.24 6.38
N TYR A 237 10.98 6.63 5.51
CA TYR A 237 10.97 5.18 5.33
C TYR A 237 12.33 4.63 4.89
N SER A 238 12.97 5.25 3.90
CA SER A 238 14.26 4.82 3.36
C SER A 238 15.37 4.87 4.42
N PHE A 239 15.40 5.95 5.20
CA PHE A 239 16.35 6.09 6.30
C PHE A 239 16.13 5.02 7.38
N TRP A 240 14.87 4.74 7.74
CA TRP A 240 14.54 3.66 8.66
C TRP A 240 14.98 2.28 8.11
N LYS A 241 14.72 1.98 6.83
CA LYS A 241 15.08 0.69 6.21
C LYS A 241 16.60 0.48 6.23
N GLN A 242 17.37 1.46 5.74
CA GLN A 242 18.82 1.41 5.71
C GLN A 242 19.44 1.31 7.11
N SER A 243 18.96 2.11 8.05
CA SER A 243 19.47 2.09 9.43
C SER A 243 19.16 0.77 10.14
N SER A 244 17.97 0.19 9.90
CA SER A 244 17.57 -1.10 10.44
C SER A 244 18.39 -2.25 9.87
N GLU A 245 18.66 -2.25 8.57
CA GLU A 245 19.53 -3.24 7.91
C GLU A 245 20.97 -3.16 8.42
N LEU A 246 21.54 -1.94 8.47
CA LEU A 246 22.89 -1.71 8.99
C LEU A 246 23.01 -2.15 10.45
N ALA A 247 22.05 -1.80 11.30
CA ALA A 247 22.04 -2.21 12.71
C ALA A 247 22.02 -3.74 12.84
N ARG A 248 21.25 -4.43 11.99
CA ARG A 248 21.18 -5.89 11.96
C ARG A 248 22.50 -6.52 11.52
N GLU A 249 23.14 -5.96 10.49
CA GLU A 249 24.47 -6.43 10.05
C GLU A 249 25.54 -6.23 11.10
N MET A 250 25.58 -5.05 11.74
CA MET A 250 26.53 -4.75 12.82
C MET A 250 26.34 -5.71 14.01
N MET A 251 25.08 -6.01 14.38
CA MET A 251 24.77 -6.97 15.44
C MET A 251 25.22 -8.39 15.06
N LYS A 252 24.96 -8.83 13.82
CA LYS A 252 25.43 -10.13 13.32
C LYS A 252 26.95 -10.25 13.36
N GLN A 253 27.67 -9.22 12.91
CA GLN A 253 29.13 -9.19 12.98
C GLN A 253 29.67 -9.18 14.42
N SER A 254 29.02 -8.46 15.32
CA SER A 254 29.34 -8.45 16.76
C SER A 254 29.16 -9.85 17.38
N ASN A 255 28.04 -10.51 17.08
CA ASN A 255 27.77 -11.87 17.56
C ASN A 255 28.77 -12.89 17.02
N LEU A 256 29.11 -12.85 15.72
CA LEU A 256 30.16 -13.70 15.15
C LEU A 256 31.51 -13.51 15.87
N LYS A 257 31.87 -12.27 16.20
CA LYS A 257 33.09 -11.97 16.99
C LYS A 257 32.99 -12.53 18.41
N LYS A 258 31.85 -12.39 19.08
CA LYS A 258 31.60 -12.94 20.42
C LYS A 258 31.63 -14.48 20.43
N GLU A 259 31.06 -15.13 19.43
CA GLU A 259 31.09 -16.59 19.23
C GLU A 259 32.53 -17.10 19.06
N ALA A 260 33.32 -16.47 18.18
CA ALA A 260 34.72 -16.83 18.00
C ALA A 260 35.55 -16.63 19.29
N GLN A 261 35.23 -15.63 20.11
CA GLN A 261 35.85 -15.44 21.42
C GLN A 261 35.43 -16.54 22.42
N ILE A 262 34.14 -16.90 22.44
CA ILE A 262 33.59 -17.98 23.26
C ILE A 262 34.29 -19.30 22.93
N GLU A 263 34.45 -19.61 21.65
CA GLU A 263 35.09 -20.85 21.18
C GLU A 263 36.57 -20.91 21.62
N LYS A 264 37.34 -19.84 21.40
CA LYS A 264 38.73 -19.75 21.88
C LYS A 264 38.86 -19.89 23.39
N LEU A 265 37.95 -19.29 24.16
CA LEU A 265 37.91 -19.42 25.62
C LEU A 265 37.59 -20.86 26.05
N LYS A 266 36.62 -21.51 25.40
CA LYS A 266 36.26 -22.92 25.65
C LYS A 266 37.42 -23.86 25.35
N GLU A 267 38.09 -23.72 24.20
CA GLU A 267 39.27 -24.53 23.85
C GLU A 267 40.40 -24.34 24.87
N PHE A 268 40.68 -23.10 25.28
CA PHE A 268 41.70 -22.82 26.27
C PHE A 268 41.36 -23.45 27.63
N ILE A 269 40.11 -23.34 28.09
CA ILE A 269 39.65 -23.95 29.34
C ILE A 269 39.76 -25.48 29.24
N ALA A 270 39.34 -26.09 28.12
CA ALA A 270 39.44 -27.53 27.91
C ALA A 270 40.90 -28.03 27.93
N ARG A 271 41.82 -27.26 27.33
CA ARG A 271 43.24 -27.63 27.21
C ARG A 271 44.05 -27.45 28.49
N PHE A 272 43.65 -26.52 29.37
CA PHE A 272 44.43 -26.15 30.56
C PHE A 272 43.72 -26.41 31.90
N SER A 273 42.52 -27.00 31.89
CA SER A 273 41.78 -27.37 33.10
C SER A 273 42.49 -28.41 33.97
N ALA A 274 43.26 -29.32 33.37
CA ALA A 274 43.96 -30.40 34.06
C ALA A 274 45.40 -30.03 34.51
N ASN A 275 45.90 -28.84 34.18
CA ASN A 275 47.31 -28.46 34.41
C ASN A 275 47.44 -27.56 35.65
N ALA A 276 48.07 -28.08 36.72
CA ALA A 276 48.13 -27.43 38.04
C ALA A 276 48.71 -26.00 38.04
N SER A 277 49.66 -25.70 37.14
CA SER A 277 50.30 -24.38 37.04
C SER A 277 49.44 -23.30 36.37
N LYS A 278 48.43 -23.66 35.57
CA LYS A 278 47.57 -22.72 34.81
C LYS A 278 46.13 -22.67 35.28
N SER A 279 45.80 -23.38 36.36
CA SER A 279 44.46 -23.47 36.95
C SER A 279 43.84 -22.09 37.26
N ARG A 280 44.60 -21.15 37.86
CA ARG A 280 44.12 -19.78 38.15
C ARG A 280 43.71 -18.99 36.89
N GLN A 281 44.44 -19.14 35.78
CA GLN A 281 44.11 -18.49 34.51
C GLN A 281 42.84 -19.09 33.88
N ALA A 282 42.68 -20.41 33.97
CA ALA A 282 41.46 -21.09 33.51
C ALA A 282 40.21 -20.63 34.31
N THR A 283 40.32 -20.46 35.63
CA THR A 283 39.21 -19.96 36.46
C THR A 283 38.82 -18.51 36.13
N SER A 284 39.80 -17.63 35.89
CA SER A 284 39.53 -16.23 35.49
C SER A 284 38.85 -16.14 34.12
N ARG A 285 39.27 -16.98 33.17
CA ARG A 285 38.69 -17.04 31.82
C ARG A 285 37.30 -17.67 31.81
N LYS A 286 37.01 -18.60 32.72
CA LYS A 286 35.65 -19.12 32.95
C LYS A 286 34.69 -18.02 33.41
N LYS A 287 35.12 -17.15 34.35
CA LYS A 287 34.34 -15.96 34.75
C LYS A 287 34.16 -14.94 33.63
N ALA A 288 35.15 -14.80 32.75
CA ALA A 288 35.02 -13.93 31.57
C ALA A 288 34.01 -14.51 30.56
N LEU A 289 34.02 -15.83 30.36
CA LEU A 289 33.07 -16.53 29.51
C LEU A 289 31.63 -16.36 29.99
N GLU A 290 31.38 -16.44 31.30
CA GLU A 290 30.05 -16.24 31.90
C GLU A 290 29.50 -14.81 31.74
N LYS A 291 30.36 -13.82 31.43
CA LYS A 291 29.96 -12.43 31.21
C LYS A 291 29.68 -12.10 29.74
N ILE A 292 30.08 -12.96 28.80
CA ILE A 292 29.83 -12.73 27.38
C ILE A 292 28.42 -13.23 27.06
N SER A 293 27.48 -12.30 26.95
CA SER A 293 26.16 -12.57 26.38
C SER A 293 26.15 -12.25 24.89
N LEU A 294 25.64 -13.17 24.09
CA LEU A 294 25.28 -12.88 22.70
C LEU A 294 24.05 -11.98 22.72
N ASP A 295 24.06 -10.96 21.86
CA ASP A 295 22.88 -10.13 21.72
C ASP A 295 21.84 -10.96 20.96
N GLU A 296 20.61 -11.06 21.48
CA GLU A 296 19.55 -11.78 20.76
C GLU A 296 19.22 -11.04 19.47
N ILE A 297 19.63 -11.60 18.33
CA ILE A 297 19.10 -11.18 17.02
C ILE A 297 17.68 -11.71 16.98
N LYS A 298 16.71 -10.87 17.36
CA LYS A 298 15.31 -11.16 17.05
C LYS A 298 15.20 -11.21 15.51
N PRO A 299 14.84 -12.35 14.90
CA PRO A 299 14.72 -12.47 13.45
C PRO A 299 13.40 -11.85 13.00
N SER A 300 13.46 -10.83 12.11
CA SER A 300 12.28 -10.05 11.70
C SER A 300 11.10 -10.96 11.41
N ASN A 301 9.92 -10.62 11.92
CA ASN A 301 8.71 -11.33 11.50
C ASN A 301 8.36 -11.04 10.04
N ARG A 302 8.96 -9.99 9.45
CA ARG A 302 8.78 -9.65 8.03
C ARG A 302 9.47 -10.70 7.17
N LYS A 303 8.69 -11.28 6.27
CA LYS A 303 9.15 -12.27 5.30
C LYS A 303 8.86 -11.76 3.91
N TYR A 304 9.82 -11.92 3.01
CA TYR A 304 9.71 -11.50 1.62
C TYR A 304 9.41 -12.73 0.76
N PRO A 305 8.35 -12.71 -0.08
CA PRO A 305 8.09 -13.80 -1.01
C PRO A 305 9.14 -13.81 -2.14
N TYR A 306 9.42 -14.99 -2.67
CA TYR A 306 10.31 -15.12 -3.82
C TYR A 306 9.57 -14.85 -5.14
N VAL A 307 9.68 -13.64 -5.68
CA VAL A 307 9.08 -13.27 -6.97
C VAL A 307 10.17 -13.02 -8.01
N ARG A 308 10.39 -14.00 -8.90
CA ARG A 308 11.34 -13.89 -10.02
C ARG A 308 10.82 -14.67 -11.21
N TRP A 309 10.69 -14.00 -12.35
CA TRP A 309 10.29 -14.62 -13.61
C TRP A 309 11.52 -15.11 -14.37
N GLU A 310 11.46 -16.37 -14.78
CA GLU A 310 12.42 -16.98 -15.70
C GLU A 310 11.75 -17.13 -17.07
N MET A 311 12.55 -17.08 -18.13
CA MET A 311 12.07 -17.19 -19.50
C MET A 311 12.44 -18.56 -20.04
N ASN A 312 11.49 -19.31 -20.57
CA ASN A 312 11.77 -20.59 -21.23
C ASN A 312 12.51 -20.37 -22.57
N ARG A 313 12.24 -19.24 -23.24
CA ARG A 313 12.88 -18.86 -24.50
C ARG A 313 13.12 -17.36 -24.59
N ASP A 314 14.20 -16.97 -25.24
CA ASP A 314 14.46 -15.56 -25.58
C ASP A 314 13.41 -15.03 -26.58
N HIS A 315 13.14 -13.74 -26.51
CA HIS A 315 12.29 -13.05 -27.49
C HIS A 315 13.08 -12.71 -28.76
N GLY A 316 12.37 -12.63 -29.88
CA GLY A 316 12.93 -12.14 -31.15
C GLY A 316 13.10 -10.62 -31.17
N LYS A 317 13.37 -10.08 -32.37
CA LYS A 317 13.49 -8.62 -32.59
C LYS A 317 12.15 -7.89 -32.60
N GLN A 318 11.10 -8.55 -33.07
CA GLN A 318 9.74 -8.02 -33.09
C GLN A 318 9.02 -8.47 -31.83
N ILE A 319 8.50 -7.52 -31.05
CA ILE A 319 7.83 -7.79 -29.78
C ILE A 319 6.32 -7.58 -29.94
N LEU A 320 5.90 -6.33 -30.05
CA LEU A 320 4.50 -5.93 -30.16
C LEU A 320 4.42 -4.68 -31.03
N ASN A 321 3.49 -4.69 -31.99
CA ASN A 321 3.08 -3.53 -32.77
C ASN A 321 1.57 -3.37 -32.67
N VAL A 322 1.13 -2.15 -32.35
CA VAL A 322 -0.28 -1.78 -32.20
C VAL A 322 -0.54 -0.59 -33.11
N ASP A 323 -1.56 -0.69 -33.97
CA ASP A 323 -1.90 0.36 -34.92
C ASP A 323 -3.40 0.69 -34.90
N GLY A 324 -3.72 1.95 -34.59
CA GLY A 324 -5.06 2.53 -34.68
C GLY A 324 -6.09 1.88 -33.74
N LEU A 325 -5.65 1.31 -32.63
CA LEU A 325 -6.51 0.51 -31.77
C LEU A 325 -7.59 1.37 -31.13
N THR A 326 -8.85 0.97 -31.34
CA THR A 326 -10.04 1.69 -30.87
C THR A 326 -11.01 0.71 -30.25
N TYR A 327 -11.60 1.07 -29.11
CA TYR A 327 -12.59 0.25 -28.43
C TYR A 327 -13.81 1.08 -28.00
N VAL A 328 -14.97 0.65 -28.46
CA VAL A 328 -16.29 1.14 -28.06
C VAL A 328 -17.02 0.02 -27.34
N ASN A 329 -17.53 0.30 -26.14
CA ASN A 329 -18.24 -0.69 -25.34
C ASN A 329 -19.66 -0.96 -25.87
N ASP A 330 -20.34 -1.97 -25.32
CA ASP A 330 -21.70 -2.37 -25.74
C ASP A 330 -22.75 -1.27 -25.54
N LYS A 331 -22.47 -0.27 -24.70
CA LYS A 331 -23.34 0.89 -24.45
C LYS A 331 -23.11 2.03 -25.46
N GLY A 332 -22.14 1.90 -26.35
CA GLY A 332 -21.75 2.92 -27.31
C GLY A 332 -20.77 3.97 -26.75
N GLU A 333 -20.23 3.76 -25.55
CA GLU A 333 -19.23 4.65 -24.96
C GLU A 333 -17.85 4.26 -25.48
N THR A 334 -17.11 5.23 -26.02
CA THR A 334 -15.73 5.02 -26.48
C THR A 334 -14.81 5.05 -25.26
N LEU A 335 -14.00 4.01 -25.07
CA LEU A 335 -13.03 3.95 -23.96
C LEU A 335 -11.66 4.46 -24.39
N PHE A 336 -11.26 4.22 -25.64
CA PHE A 336 -10.05 4.79 -26.23
C PHE A 336 -10.14 4.72 -27.75
N GLU A 337 -9.52 5.71 -28.40
CA GLU A 337 -9.51 5.85 -29.85
C GLU A 337 -8.09 6.03 -30.39
N ASN A 338 -7.82 5.37 -31.52
CA ASN A 338 -6.61 5.54 -32.32
C ASN A 338 -5.28 5.41 -31.54
N VAL A 339 -5.18 4.38 -30.69
CA VAL A 339 -3.96 4.09 -29.93
C VAL A 339 -2.98 3.32 -30.82
N SER A 340 -1.79 3.91 -31.07
CA SER A 340 -0.71 3.28 -31.82
C SER A 340 0.61 3.33 -31.05
N PHE A 341 1.29 2.20 -30.93
CA PHE A 341 2.63 2.13 -30.35
C PHE A 341 3.36 0.84 -30.75
N SER A 342 4.68 0.83 -30.57
CA SER A 342 5.50 -0.37 -30.73
C SER A 342 6.49 -0.50 -29.58
N LEU A 343 6.81 -1.74 -29.21
CA LEU A 343 7.77 -2.05 -28.15
C LEU A 343 9.02 -2.71 -28.71
N ASN A 344 10.18 -2.28 -28.21
CA ASN A 344 11.46 -2.89 -28.52
C ASN A 344 11.78 -4.06 -27.56
N PRO A 345 12.72 -4.94 -27.94
CA PRO A 345 13.17 -6.04 -27.09
C PRO A 345 13.61 -5.60 -25.68
N GLY A 346 13.02 -6.22 -24.66
CA GLY A 346 13.35 -5.97 -23.24
C GLY A 346 12.70 -4.71 -22.62
N GLU A 347 11.99 -3.91 -23.41
CA GLU A 347 11.32 -2.71 -22.89
C GLU A 347 10.15 -3.06 -21.98
N LYS A 348 10.03 -2.27 -20.91
CA LYS A 348 8.95 -2.34 -19.95
C LYS A 348 8.15 -1.06 -20.02
N MET A 349 6.87 -1.18 -20.37
CA MET A 349 5.96 -0.05 -20.55
C MET A 349 4.96 0.04 -19.41
N VAL A 350 4.80 1.22 -18.82
CA VAL A 350 3.66 1.52 -17.94
C VAL A 350 2.57 2.21 -18.75
N ILE A 351 1.30 1.88 -18.46
CA ILE A 351 0.14 2.63 -18.94
C ILE A 351 -0.39 3.48 -17.79
N VAL A 352 -0.39 4.80 -17.97
CA VAL A 352 -0.89 5.78 -17.01
C VAL A 352 -2.15 6.46 -17.55
N GLY A 353 -3.03 6.91 -16.66
CA GLY A 353 -4.30 7.54 -17.02
C GLY A 353 -5.35 7.39 -15.93
N ASP A 354 -6.36 8.25 -15.97
CA ASP A 354 -7.39 8.36 -14.92
C ASP A 354 -8.50 7.28 -15.04
N ASP A 355 -8.65 6.67 -16.22
CA ASP A 355 -9.69 5.67 -16.50
C ASP A 355 -9.12 4.24 -16.41
N ASP A 356 -9.33 3.60 -15.26
CA ASP A 356 -8.94 2.21 -15.01
C ASP A 356 -9.62 1.22 -15.95
N ILE A 357 -10.89 1.47 -16.30
CA ILE A 357 -11.65 0.58 -17.19
C ILE A 357 -11.02 0.60 -18.58
N ALA A 358 -10.64 1.78 -19.07
CA ALA A 358 -9.96 1.93 -20.36
C ALA A 358 -8.58 1.24 -20.35
N LYS A 359 -7.78 1.39 -19.29
CA LYS A 359 -6.47 0.74 -19.14
C LYS A 359 -6.58 -0.79 -19.15
N THR A 360 -7.44 -1.36 -18.30
CA THR A 360 -7.70 -2.81 -18.27
C THR A 360 -8.18 -3.30 -19.63
N ARG A 361 -9.12 -2.57 -20.27
CA ARG A 361 -9.65 -2.96 -21.58
C ARG A 361 -8.58 -2.94 -22.67
N LEU A 362 -7.68 -1.97 -22.65
CA LEU A 362 -6.55 -1.92 -23.57
C LEU A 362 -5.69 -3.18 -23.42
N LEU A 363 -5.31 -3.57 -22.19
CA LEU A 363 -4.56 -4.80 -21.92
C LEU A 363 -5.29 -6.06 -22.42
N GLU A 364 -6.60 -6.16 -22.18
CA GLU A 364 -7.43 -7.26 -22.67
C GLU A 364 -7.47 -7.33 -24.20
N CYS A 365 -7.51 -6.18 -24.89
CA CYS A 365 -7.41 -6.11 -26.34
C CYS A 365 -6.03 -6.56 -26.85
N LEU A 366 -4.94 -6.18 -26.17
CA LEU A 366 -3.60 -6.64 -26.54
C LEU A 366 -3.48 -8.17 -26.45
N LEU A 367 -4.14 -8.78 -25.48
CA LEU A 367 -4.14 -10.25 -25.28
C LEU A 367 -5.14 -11.01 -26.15
N GLY A 368 -6.01 -10.30 -26.88
CA GLY A 368 -7.11 -10.91 -27.64
C GLY A 368 -8.24 -11.48 -26.76
N ILE A 369 -8.32 -11.06 -25.49
CA ILE A 369 -9.43 -11.40 -24.59
C ILE A 369 -10.67 -10.59 -24.98
N ALA A 370 -10.48 -9.32 -25.32
CA ALA A 370 -11.51 -8.43 -25.84
C ALA A 370 -11.22 -8.07 -27.30
N THR A 371 -12.23 -8.10 -28.17
CA THR A 371 -12.07 -7.73 -29.57
C THR A 371 -12.12 -6.20 -29.73
N PRO A 372 -11.10 -5.55 -30.30
CA PRO A 372 -11.15 -4.12 -30.60
C PRO A 372 -12.21 -3.82 -31.67
N THR A 373 -12.78 -2.62 -31.63
CA THR A 373 -13.73 -2.14 -32.64
C THR A 373 -13.02 -1.79 -33.95
N ALA A 374 -11.80 -1.25 -33.86
CA ALA A 374 -10.92 -0.98 -35.00
C ALA A 374 -9.44 -1.07 -34.59
N GLY A 375 -8.56 -1.12 -35.59
CA GLY A 375 -7.11 -1.25 -35.41
C GLY A 375 -6.61 -2.70 -35.34
N THR A 376 -5.30 -2.86 -35.20
CA THR A 376 -4.64 -4.17 -35.20
C THR A 376 -3.63 -4.30 -34.07
N VAL A 377 -3.46 -5.53 -33.59
CA VAL A 377 -2.46 -5.92 -32.61
C VAL A 377 -1.65 -7.07 -33.19
N GLU A 378 -0.35 -6.86 -33.36
CA GLU A 378 0.57 -7.84 -33.95
C GLU A 378 1.69 -8.18 -32.96
N TRP A 379 1.64 -9.41 -32.44
CA TRP A 379 2.71 -9.98 -31.62
C TRP A 379 3.78 -10.63 -32.49
N GLY A 380 5.04 -10.51 -32.06
CA GLY A 380 6.13 -11.28 -32.65
C GLY A 380 5.92 -12.79 -32.47
N GLN A 381 6.27 -13.60 -33.47
CA GLN A 381 6.05 -15.06 -33.47
C GLN A 381 6.71 -15.81 -32.30
N THR A 382 7.75 -15.22 -31.71
CA THR A 382 8.50 -15.79 -30.58
C THR A 382 7.98 -15.30 -29.23
N ILE A 383 6.97 -14.42 -29.18
CA ILE A 383 6.42 -13.91 -27.93
C ILE A 383 5.41 -14.90 -27.34
N THR A 384 5.49 -15.11 -26.03
CA THR A 384 4.55 -15.88 -25.21
C THR A 384 4.11 -15.02 -24.04
N PRO A 385 3.05 -14.21 -24.21
CA PRO A 385 2.59 -13.32 -23.16
C PRO A 385 1.92 -14.10 -22.03
N SER A 386 2.10 -13.64 -20.79
CA SER A 386 1.32 -14.05 -19.62
C SER A 386 0.61 -12.83 -19.02
N TYR A 387 -0.51 -13.07 -18.35
CA TYR A 387 -1.37 -11.99 -17.85
C TYR A 387 -1.70 -12.16 -16.36
N PHE A 388 -1.53 -11.06 -15.62
CA PHE A 388 -2.10 -10.82 -14.30
C PHE A 388 -3.28 -9.85 -14.47
N PRO A 389 -4.54 -10.30 -14.36
CA PRO A 389 -5.69 -9.42 -14.38
C PRO A 389 -5.90 -8.75 -13.03
N ASN A 390 -6.41 -7.51 -13.05
CA ASN A 390 -6.87 -6.80 -11.86
C ASN A 390 -7.97 -7.62 -11.16
N GLU A 391 -9.03 -8.00 -11.89
CA GLU A 391 -10.05 -8.93 -11.39
C GLU A 391 -9.67 -10.40 -11.68
N ASN A 392 -9.12 -11.07 -10.67
CA ASN A 392 -8.66 -12.46 -10.75
C ASN A 392 -9.60 -13.47 -10.07
N SER A 393 -10.75 -13.06 -9.53
CA SER A 393 -11.63 -13.94 -8.76
C SER A 393 -12.07 -15.19 -9.53
N LYS A 394 -12.28 -15.07 -10.85
CA LYS A 394 -12.67 -16.17 -11.74
C LYS A 394 -11.70 -17.37 -11.71
N TYR A 395 -10.42 -17.13 -11.42
CA TYR A 395 -9.42 -18.21 -11.32
C TYR A 395 -9.59 -19.06 -10.05
N PHE A 396 -10.30 -18.54 -9.05
CA PHE A 396 -10.41 -19.12 -7.71
C PHE A 396 -11.85 -19.60 -7.39
N GLU A 397 -12.74 -19.65 -8.38
CA GLU A 397 -14.09 -20.22 -8.28
C GLU A 397 -14.09 -21.76 -8.34
N THR A 398 -13.04 -22.40 -7.84
CA THR A 398 -12.94 -23.86 -7.75
C THR A 398 -12.89 -24.32 -6.29
N ASP A 399 -13.33 -25.56 -6.05
CA ASP A 399 -13.31 -26.19 -4.72
C ASP A 399 -11.96 -26.84 -4.37
N GLU A 400 -10.96 -26.68 -5.25
CA GLU A 400 -9.62 -27.25 -5.13
C GLU A 400 -8.84 -26.58 -4.00
N ASN A 401 -7.87 -27.31 -3.45
CA ASN A 401 -6.88 -26.71 -2.56
C ASN A 401 -5.79 -25.97 -3.35
N ILE A 402 -5.02 -25.13 -2.64
CA ILE A 402 -3.95 -24.33 -3.24
C ILE A 402 -2.93 -25.20 -4.00
N LEU A 403 -2.53 -26.33 -3.41
CA LEU A 403 -1.57 -27.24 -4.03
C LEU A 403 -2.11 -27.86 -5.33
N GLU A 404 -3.34 -28.35 -5.31
CA GLU A 404 -4.03 -28.90 -6.49
C GLU A 404 -4.17 -27.86 -7.60
N TRP A 405 -4.49 -26.62 -7.23
CA TRP A 405 -4.67 -25.53 -8.17
C TRP A 405 -3.35 -25.20 -8.87
N ILE A 406 -2.26 -24.98 -8.12
CA ILE A 406 -0.97 -24.56 -8.71
C ILE A 406 -0.33 -25.67 -9.56
N SER A 407 -0.58 -26.94 -9.23
CA SER A 407 -0.07 -28.11 -9.97
C SER A 407 -0.63 -28.27 -11.40
N LYS A 408 -1.50 -27.36 -11.85
CA LYS A 408 -2.05 -27.32 -13.21
C LYS A 408 -1.15 -26.66 -14.26
N TRP A 409 -0.20 -25.81 -13.84
CA TRP A 409 0.70 -25.05 -14.73
C TRP A 409 2.12 -25.66 -14.69
N PRO A 410 2.89 -25.51 -15.78
CA PRO A 410 3.48 -26.61 -16.56
C PRO A 410 4.11 -27.77 -15.79
N LEU A 411 3.69 -28.95 -16.25
CA LEU A 411 4.38 -30.22 -16.26
C LEU A 411 5.01 -30.39 -17.66
N GLU A 412 6.34 -30.44 -17.77
CA GLU A 412 6.96 -31.33 -18.76
C GLU A 412 6.98 -32.79 -18.28
N ASN A 413 6.21 -33.16 -17.24
CA ASN A 413 5.97 -34.55 -16.89
C ASN A 413 4.70 -35.05 -17.56
N LYS A 414 4.85 -35.57 -18.78
CA LYS A 414 3.80 -36.34 -19.49
C LYS A 414 3.53 -37.72 -18.86
N GLU A 415 4.18 -38.08 -17.76
CA GLU A 415 3.98 -39.36 -17.09
C GLU A 415 3.42 -39.16 -15.68
N LYS A 416 2.32 -39.86 -15.39
CA LYS A 416 1.60 -39.91 -14.10
C LYS A 416 2.45 -40.40 -12.91
N GLU A 417 3.73 -40.72 -13.12
CA GLU A 417 4.55 -41.49 -12.18
C GLU A 417 5.34 -40.65 -11.16
N ASN A 418 5.34 -39.31 -11.25
CA ASN A 418 6.12 -38.44 -10.33
C ASN A 418 5.32 -37.39 -9.53
N ARG A 419 4.02 -37.61 -9.26
CA ARG A 419 3.20 -36.66 -8.48
C ARG A 419 3.74 -36.34 -7.09
N GLU A 420 4.33 -37.30 -6.38
CA GLU A 420 4.85 -37.07 -5.01
C GLU A 420 6.09 -36.15 -4.99
N ASN A 421 6.98 -36.28 -5.99
CA ASN A 421 8.13 -35.38 -6.15
C ASN A 421 7.69 -33.98 -6.61
N ASP A 422 6.67 -33.91 -7.47
CA ASP A 422 6.08 -32.64 -7.90
C ASP A 422 5.38 -31.91 -6.75
N ASP A 423 4.64 -32.61 -5.88
CA ASP A 423 3.98 -32.01 -4.71
C ASP A 423 4.97 -31.54 -3.65
N ALA A 424 6.09 -32.25 -3.45
CA ALA A 424 7.16 -31.79 -2.55
C ALA A 424 7.85 -30.53 -3.10
N ARG A 425 8.15 -30.52 -4.40
CA ARG A 425 8.71 -29.35 -5.10
C ARG A 425 7.76 -28.15 -5.04
N MET A 426 6.49 -28.38 -5.29
CA MET A 426 5.46 -27.34 -5.33
C MET A 426 5.16 -26.79 -3.93
N ARG A 427 5.17 -27.64 -2.89
CA ARG A 427 5.14 -27.18 -1.50
C ARG A 427 6.36 -26.34 -1.14
N GLY A 428 7.56 -26.72 -1.59
CA GLY A 428 8.77 -25.91 -1.41
C GLY A 428 8.69 -24.55 -2.12
N PHE A 429 8.08 -24.52 -3.31
CA PHE A 429 7.81 -23.28 -4.05
C PHE A 429 6.78 -22.39 -3.34
N LEU A 430 5.63 -22.94 -2.95
CA LEU A 430 4.60 -22.25 -2.18
C LEU A 430 5.13 -21.74 -0.83
N GLY A 431 6.03 -22.49 -0.19
CA GLY A 431 6.73 -22.05 1.02
C GLY A 431 7.58 -20.79 0.81
N ARG A 432 8.25 -20.67 -0.35
CA ARG A 432 8.96 -19.44 -0.75
C ARG A 432 8.00 -18.28 -1.06
N MET A 433 6.75 -18.58 -1.39
CA MET A 433 5.66 -17.60 -1.56
C MET A 433 4.86 -17.36 -0.27
N LEU A 434 5.42 -17.74 0.88
CA LEU A 434 4.86 -17.53 2.22
C LEU A 434 3.58 -18.30 2.52
N PHE A 435 3.28 -19.37 1.78
CA PHE A 435 2.25 -20.33 2.17
C PHE A 435 2.85 -21.32 3.17
N SER A 436 2.31 -21.33 4.40
CA SER A 436 2.66 -22.31 5.42
C SER A 436 2.22 -23.72 5.04
N ASN A 437 2.84 -24.74 5.64
CA ASN A 437 2.57 -26.16 5.35
C ASN A 437 1.11 -26.57 5.52
N ASP A 438 0.33 -25.90 6.37
CA ASP A 438 -1.10 -26.17 6.52
C ASP A 438 -1.95 -25.36 5.54
N SER A 439 -1.49 -24.14 5.17
CA SER A 439 -2.22 -23.27 4.25
C SER A 439 -2.31 -23.83 2.83
N VAL A 440 -1.37 -24.67 2.40
CA VAL A 440 -1.40 -25.28 1.05
C VAL A 440 -2.61 -26.21 0.84
N PHE A 441 -3.22 -26.71 1.93
CA PHE A 441 -4.43 -27.54 1.89
C PHE A 441 -5.72 -26.71 2.01
N LYS A 442 -5.60 -25.39 2.23
CA LYS A 442 -6.73 -24.47 2.22
C LYS A 442 -7.35 -24.43 0.82
N LYS A 443 -8.68 -24.36 0.75
CA LYS A 443 -9.39 -24.17 -0.51
C LYS A 443 -9.05 -22.81 -1.13
N VAL A 444 -8.84 -22.76 -2.44
CA VAL A 444 -8.51 -21.50 -3.12
C VAL A 444 -9.61 -20.45 -2.99
N LYS A 445 -10.88 -20.86 -2.93
CA LYS A 445 -12.04 -19.97 -2.78
C LYS A 445 -12.04 -19.13 -1.49
N VAL A 446 -11.40 -19.62 -0.42
CA VAL A 446 -11.37 -18.94 0.89
C VAL A 446 -10.06 -18.18 1.14
N THR A 447 -9.23 -18.02 0.10
CA THR A 447 -8.00 -17.24 0.19
C THR A 447 -8.28 -15.74 0.20
N SER A 448 -7.46 -14.99 0.93
CA SER A 448 -7.49 -13.53 0.97
C SER A 448 -6.98 -12.92 -0.36
N GLY A 449 -7.25 -11.63 -0.61
CA GLY A 449 -6.77 -10.94 -1.82
C GLY A 449 -5.25 -11.05 -2.02
N GLY A 450 -4.45 -10.79 -0.98
CA GLY A 450 -3.00 -10.94 -1.04
C GLY A 450 -2.52 -12.40 -1.24
N GLU A 451 -3.23 -13.39 -0.68
CA GLU A 451 -2.95 -14.80 -0.99
C GLU A 451 -3.25 -15.12 -2.46
N LYS A 452 -4.38 -14.65 -3.01
CA LYS A 452 -4.74 -14.81 -4.43
C LYS A 452 -3.70 -14.17 -5.35
N ALA A 453 -3.26 -12.95 -5.05
CA ALA A 453 -2.22 -12.27 -5.81
C ALA A 453 -0.91 -13.07 -5.82
N ARG A 454 -0.45 -13.57 -4.66
CA ARG A 454 0.73 -14.46 -4.57
C ARG A 454 0.56 -15.76 -5.37
N LEU A 455 -0.64 -16.34 -5.43
CA LEU A 455 -0.93 -17.50 -6.27
C LEU A 455 -0.91 -17.16 -7.76
N MET A 456 -1.38 -15.97 -8.15
CA MET A 456 -1.30 -15.52 -9.53
C MET A 456 0.15 -15.29 -9.98
N PHE A 457 0.99 -14.66 -9.14
CA PHE A 457 2.43 -14.55 -9.41
C PHE A 457 3.09 -15.92 -9.51
N SER A 458 2.75 -16.82 -8.58
CA SER A 458 3.21 -18.22 -8.61
C SER A 458 2.91 -18.88 -9.96
N ARG A 459 1.66 -18.77 -10.43
CA ARG A 459 1.24 -19.27 -11.73
C ARG A 459 2.04 -18.65 -12.88
N MET A 460 2.21 -17.32 -12.89
CA MET A 460 2.93 -16.63 -13.96
C MET A 460 4.42 -16.99 -14.01
N MET A 461 5.06 -17.17 -12.85
CA MET A 461 6.44 -17.65 -12.79
C MET A 461 6.58 -19.05 -13.38
N LEU A 462 5.62 -19.94 -13.11
CA LEU A 462 5.60 -21.30 -13.67
C LEU A 462 5.34 -21.32 -15.18
N LEU A 463 4.64 -20.33 -15.74
CA LEU A 463 4.41 -20.25 -17.19
C LEU A 463 5.68 -19.96 -18.00
N GLU A 464 6.73 -19.43 -17.36
CA GLU A 464 8.03 -19.10 -17.96
C GLU A 464 7.92 -18.28 -19.25
N SER A 465 6.93 -17.39 -19.28
CA SER A 465 6.63 -16.48 -20.38
C SER A 465 7.78 -15.49 -20.62
N ASN A 466 8.00 -15.10 -21.87
CA ASN A 466 9.02 -14.11 -22.24
C ASN A 466 8.48 -12.67 -22.36
N PHE A 467 7.18 -12.50 -22.11
CA PHE A 467 6.53 -11.21 -21.98
C PHE A 467 5.47 -11.28 -20.87
N ILE A 468 5.45 -10.29 -19.98
CA ILE A 468 4.49 -10.24 -18.86
C ILE A 468 3.58 -9.03 -18.99
N ILE A 469 2.30 -9.22 -18.75
CA ILE A 469 1.31 -8.15 -18.68
C ILE A 469 0.70 -8.14 -17.29
N LEU A 470 0.75 -7.00 -16.61
CA LEU A 470 0.35 -6.86 -15.23
C LEU A 470 -0.66 -5.72 -15.03
N ASP A 471 -1.91 -6.05 -14.75
CA ASP A 471 -2.95 -5.05 -14.49
C ASP A 471 -3.13 -4.83 -12.99
N GLN A 472 -2.74 -3.65 -12.50
CA GLN A 472 -2.72 -3.25 -11.09
C GLN A 472 -2.17 -4.37 -10.16
N PRO A 473 -0.96 -4.90 -10.42
CA PRO A 473 -0.49 -6.12 -9.75
C PRO A 473 -0.17 -5.95 -8.27
N LEU A 474 -0.07 -4.71 -7.80
CA LEU A 474 0.31 -4.39 -6.43
C LEU A 474 -0.89 -4.27 -5.48
N ASP A 475 -2.11 -4.29 -6.03
CA ASP A 475 -3.32 -4.16 -5.24
C ASP A 475 -3.44 -5.32 -4.25
N HIS A 476 -3.83 -5.00 -3.02
CA HIS A 476 -3.98 -5.95 -1.90
C HIS A 476 -2.69 -6.66 -1.44
N LEU A 477 -1.51 -6.26 -1.95
CA LEU A 477 -0.22 -6.75 -1.47
C LEU A 477 0.26 -5.99 -0.24
N ASP A 478 1.04 -6.67 0.61
CA ASP A 478 1.83 -6.01 1.64
C ASP A 478 3.13 -5.45 1.07
N ALA A 479 3.75 -4.54 1.81
CA ALA A 479 4.98 -3.85 1.42
C ALA A 479 6.10 -4.83 1.04
N GLU A 480 6.24 -5.94 1.77
CA GLU A 480 7.24 -6.97 1.47
C GLU A 480 6.96 -7.69 0.14
N SER A 481 5.70 -7.98 -0.19
CA SER A 481 5.34 -8.54 -1.49
C SER A 481 5.50 -7.51 -2.61
N ILE A 482 5.15 -6.25 -2.38
CA ILE A 482 5.36 -5.14 -3.33
C ILE A 482 6.84 -5.01 -3.69
N ASP A 483 7.73 -4.90 -2.68
CA ASP A 483 9.18 -4.85 -2.86
C ASP A 483 9.68 -6.03 -3.71
N SER A 484 9.15 -7.23 -3.44
CA SER A 484 9.56 -8.46 -4.14
C SER A 484 9.10 -8.47 -5.60
N VAL A 485 7.88 -7.97 -5.88
CA VAL A 485 7.35 -7.84 -7.25
C VAL A 485 8.13 -6.80 -8.03
N ILE A 486 8.42 -5.64 -7.44
CA ILE A 486 9.23 -4.58 -8.07
C ILE A 486 10.62 -5.12 -8.41
N GLU A 487 11.31 -5.78 -7.45
CA GLU A 487 12.61 -6.40 -7.72
C GLU A 487 12.52 -7.48 -8.81
N GLY A 488 11.46 -8.29 -8.79
CA GLY A 488 11.22 -9.34 -9.78
C GLY A 488 11.05 -8.80 -11.20
N VAL A 489 10.24 -7.75 -11.38
CA VAL A 489 10.00 -7.12 -12.68
C VAL A 489 11.23 -6.36 -13.15
N LYS A 490 11.91 -5.62 -12.25
CA LYS A 490 13.16 -4.90 -12.57
C LYS A 490 14.22 -5.83 -13.15
N ASN A 491 14.38 -7.01 -12.55
CA ASN A 491 15.37 -8.00 -12.97
C ASN A 491 14.89 -8.90 -14.13
N PHE A 492 13.64 -8.78 -14.56
CA PHE A 492 13.11 -9.56 -15.67
C PHE A 492 13.74 -9.09 -16.99
N LYS A 493 14.28 -10.05 -17.74
CA LYS A 493 14.98 -9.80 -19.01
C LYS A 493 14.03 -9.66 -20.20
N GLY A 494 12.80 -10.17 -20.07
CA GLY A 494 11.78 -10.03 -21.10
C GLY A 494 11.11 -8.66 -21.09
N GLY A 495 10.16 -8.47 -22.01
CA GLY A 495 9.35 -7.25 -22.06
C GLY A 495 8.19 -7.29 -21.08
N ALA A 496 7.71 -6.13 -20.66
CA ALA A 496 6.56 -6.02 -19.77
C ALA A 496 5.61 -4.89 -20.19
N ILE A 497 4.31 -5.07 -19.94
CA ILE A 497 3.35 -3.96 -19.90
C ILE A 497 2.65 -4.00 -18.56
N PHE A 498 2.54 -2.88 -17.86
CA PHE A 498 1.85 -2.86 -16.58
C PHE A 498 1.07 -1.57 -16.33
N THR A 499 0.05 -1.67 -15.48
CA THR A 499 -0.68 -0.52 -14.93
C THR A 499 -0.40 -0.47 -13.43
N THR A 500 -0.14 0.71 -12.89
CA THR A 500 0.07 0.88 -11.45
C THR A 500 -0.06 2.34 -11.06
N TYR A 501 -0.40 2.58 -9.79
CA TYR A 501 -0.31 3.89 -9.14
C TYR A 501 0.94 4.02 -8.26
N ASN A 502 1.73 2.97 -8.13
CA ASN A 502 2.93 2.99 -7.29
C ASN A 502 4.12 3.60 -8.05
N ARG A 503 4.60 4.76 -7.59
CA ARG A 503 5.68 5.50 -8.23
C ARG A 503 7.00 4.73 -8.23
N ALA A 504 7.33 4.00 -7.16
CA ALA A 504 8.55 3.20 -7.08
C ALA A 504 8.57 2.14 -8.17
N PHE A 505 7.43 1.50 -8.42
CA PHE A 505 7.32 0.50 -9.46
C PHE A 505 7.53 1.12 -10.85
N ILE A 506 6.95 2.29 -11.12
CA ILE A 506 7.18 3.02 -12.37
C ILE A 506 8.66 3.42 -12.50
N ASN A 507 9.20 4.12 -11.51
CA ASN A 507 10.57 4.65 -11.52
C ASN A 507 11.64 3.56 -11.66
N GLN A 508 11.42 2.40 -11.04
CA GLN A 508 12.42 1.33 -11.05
C GLN A 508 12.29 0.36 -12.23
N CYS A 509 11.12 0.29 -12.86
CA CYS A 509 10.83 -0.74 -13.86
C CYS A 509 10.38 -0.20 -15.23
N ALA A 510 9.85 1.00 -15.36
CA ALA A 510 9.36 1.51 -16.65
C ALA A 510 10.47 2.18 -17.45
N ASP A 511 10.59 1.80 -18.72
CA ASP A 511 11.40 2.48 -19.73
C ASP A 511 10.54 3.37 -20.66
N VAL A 512 9.23 3.08 -20.70
CA VAL A 512 8.26 3.66 -21.62
C VAL A 512 6.98 3.97 -20.85
N ILE A 513 6.41 5.16 -21.07
CA ILE A 513 5.15 5.61 -20.47
C ILE A 513 4.15 5.84 -21.59
N LEU A 514 3.02 5.11 -21.57
CA LEU A 514 1.87 5.37 -22.41
C LEU A 514 0.82 6.10 -21.57
N GLU A 515 0.62 7.39 -21.80
CA GLU A 515 -0.49 8.12 -21.23
C GLU A 515 -1.76 7.90 -22.06
N LEU A 516 -2.81 7.39 -21.41
CA LEU A 516 -4.12 7.19 -21.98
C LEU A 516 -5.07 8.27 -21.47
N GLN A 517 -5.23 9.35 -22.24
CA GLN A 517 -6.23 10.39 -22.00
C GLN A 517 -7.56 9.95 -22.64
N SER A 518 -8.22 9.01 -21.97
CA SER A 518 -9.51 8.46 -22.39
C SER A 518 -10.54 9.58 -22.64
N PRO A 519 -11.28 9.58 -23.77
CA PRO A 519 -11.21 8.62 -24.87
C PRO A 519 -10.38 9.07 -26.08
N THR A 520 -9.90 10.32 -26.11
CA THR A 520 -9.55 11.00 -27.37
C THR A 520 -8.07 11.06 -27.70
N LYS A 521 -7.17 10.89 -26.72
CA LYS A 521 -5.74 11.04 -26.94
C LYS A 521 -4.94 9.95 -26.24
N SER A 522 -3.87 9.53 -26.89
CA SER A 522 -2.82 8.75 -26.26
C SER A 522 -1.47 9.37 -26.60
N PHE A 523 -0.54 9.31 -25.65
CA PHE A 523 0.81 9.83 -25.81
C PHE A 523 1.82 8.79 -25.37
N LEU A 524 2.81 8.52 -26.22
CA LEU A 524 3.90 7.60 -25.92
C LEU A 524 5.17 8.39 -25.60
N PHE A 525 5.71 8.17 -24.42
CA PHE A 525 6.93 8.77 -23.94
C PHE A 525 7.97 7.68 -23.64
N ARG A 526 9.25 7.94 -23.93
CA ARG A 526 10.37 7.05 -23.63
C ARG A 526 11.37 7.81 -22.77
N GLY A 527 11.45 7.46 -21.49
CA GLY A 527 12.21 8.20 -20.51
C GLY A 527 11.72 7.92 -19.09
N THR A 528 12.22 8.70 -18.15
CA THR A 528 11.90 8.57 -16.73
C THR A 528 10.55 9.23 -16.38
N LEU A 529 9.97 8.85 -15.24
CA LEU A 529 8.74 9.49 -14.76
C LEU A 529 8.95 10.99 -14.47
N GLU A 530 10.12 11.37 -13.99
CA GLU A 530 10.45 12.77 -13.68
C GLU A 530 10.47 13.63 -14.95
N GLU A 531 11.13 13.15 -16.02
CA GLU A 531 11.12 13.82 -17.32
C GLU A 531 9.70 13.91 -17.91
N TYR A 532 8.89 12.88 -17.71
CA TYR A 532 7.49 12.87 -18.12
C TYR A 532 6.66 13.91 -17.36
N ASP A 533 6.81 13.97 -16.03
CA ASP A 533 6.08 14.92 -15.17
C ASP A 533 6.42 16.37 -15.55
N ASP A 534 7.70 16.67 -15.81
CA ASP A 534 8.14 18.00 -16.25
C ASP A 534 7.48 18.42 -17.57
N ILE A 535 7.44 17.52 -18.57
CA ILE A 535 6.80 17.78 -19.86
C ILE A 535 5.30 18.01 -19.68
N MET A 536 4.65 17.21 -18.84
CA MET A 536 3.21 17.34 -18.58
C MET A 536 2.86 18.61 -17.82
N MET A 537 3.72 19.09 -16.93
CA MET A 537 3.53 20.39 -16.27
C MET A 537 3.62 21.55 -17.27
N ASP A 538 4.54 21.48 -18.23
CA ASP A 538 4.69 22.51 -19.25
C ASP A 538 3.57 22.48 -20.30
N MET A 539 2.95 21.33 -20.57
CA MET A 539 1.78 21.23 -21.45
C MET A 539 0.48 21.78 -20.84
N ASN A 540 0.40 21.87 -19.51
CA ASN A 540 -0.78 22.36 -18.78
C ASN A 540 -0.69 23.84 -18.35
N LYS A 541 0.45 24.50 -18.61
CA LYS A 541 0.60 25.97 -18.53
C LYS A 541 0.25 26.62 -19.86
#